data_AF-A0A6B1GS88-F1
#
_entry.id   AF-A0A6B1GS88-F1
#
_cell.length_a   1.000
_cell.length_b   1.000
_cell.length_c   1.000
_cell.angle_alpha   90.00
_cell.angle_beta   90.00
_cell.angle_gamma   90.00
#
_symmetry.space_group_name_H-M   'P 1'
#
loop_
_entity.id
_entity.type
_entity.pdbx_description
1 polymer ?
#
loop_
_entity_poly.entity_id
_entity_poly.type
_entity_poly.pdbx_seq_one_letter_code
_entity_poly.pdbx_strand_id
1 'polypeptide(L)'
;MPGAARTASRRFALAALVAALLLALGGAGAAPGLETDQFFAWGRHLEDTTEVLNARVNLELERLVADLNRDGGERRCQKVRFRFFKRHRMLFFDGFETWSVNSPLVSRSPLGPEEMREFEQKYIYGGTSPLFDTGRWMPPSPTVEVNGIRLGTDKLTHFLGTAWYYHRWYRKARARGVTPAEAEDRAVRRGLQHEITILGRAVSGVLSLADLEANYEGMWFYEHLCAGDDPHVVYEEGLWRLRRPFDLRDYVTPEWDESYQPNIYVRRKWEKVKPRMLGYCPMLEHPQVRAMRQEYAKRDLVTETEKLIDEMVTAGKLPDPSGYSIESVCDEAAN
;
A
#
# COMPACT_ATOMS: atom_id res chain seq x y z
N MET A 1 23.91 42.80 -41.39
CA MET A 1 24.07 41.98 -40.16
C MET A 1 22.78 42.02 -39.34
N PRO A 2 21.96 40.96 -39.38
CA PRO A 2 20.94 40.73 -38.35
C PRO A 2 20.85 39.23 -37.99
N GLY A 3 21.67 38.75 -37.05
CA GLY A 3 21.69 37.32 -36.66
C GLY A 3 21.68 37.05 -35.16
N ALA A 4 22.05 38.03 -34.33
CA ALA A 4 22.30 37.79 -32.91
C ALA A 4 21.08 38.04 -31.98
N ALA A 5 20.05 38.77 -32.42
CA ALA A 5 18.94 39.18 -31.54
C ALA A 5 17.84 38.11 -31.36
N ARG A 6 17.69 37.17 -32.31
CA ARG A 6 16.60 36.15 -32.29
C ARG A 6 16.91 34.93 -31.43
N THR A 7 18.17 34.67 -31.10
CA THR A 7 18.60 33.52 -30.27
C THR A 7 18.51 33.80 -28.78
N ALA A 8 18.67 35.05 -28.35
CA ALA A 8 18.54 35.44 -26.95
C ALA A 8 17.07 35.35 -26.46
N SER A 9 16.10 35.82 -27.25
CA SER A 9 14.68 35.82 -26.83
C SER A 9 14.08 34.41 -26.69
N ARG A 10 14.54 33.45 -27.51
CA ARG A 10 14.12 32.04 -27.40
C ARG A 10 14.67 31.34 -26.16
N ARG A 11 15.88 31.70 -25.71
CA ARG A 11 16.47 31.15 -24.48
C ARG A 11 15.78 31.67 -23.22
N PHE A 12 15.38 32.95 -23.21
CA PHE A 12 14.59 33.52 -22.12
C PHE A 12 13.16 32.96 -22.08
N ALA A 13 12.52 32.76 -23.24
CA ALA A 13 11.20 32.12 -23.31
C ALA A 13 11.23 30.66 -22.84
N LEU A 14 12.29 29.90 -23.18
CA LEU A 14 12.44 28.51 -22.74
C LEU A 14 12.76 28.43 -21.23
N ALA A 15 13.60 29.32 -20.71
CA ALA A 15 13.90 29.40 -19.28
C ALA A 15 12.66 29.81 -18.46
N ALA A 16 11.84 30.73 -18.96
CA ALA A 16 10.58 31.11 -18.34
C ALA A 16 9.54 29.98 -18.39
N LEU A 17 9.52 29.18 -19.46
CA LEU A 17 8.64 28.00 -19.56
C LEU A 17 9.07 26.87 -18.60
N VAL A 18 10.38 26.65 -18.43
CA VAL A 18 10.93 25.68 -17.47
C VAL A 18 10.71 26.15 -16.04
N ALA A 19 10.90 27.45 -15.75
CA ALA A 19 10.60 28.02 -14.44
C ALA A 19 9.09 27.95 -14.12
N ALA A 20 8.23 28.18 -15.12
CA ALA A 20 6.78 28.01 -14.96
C ALA A 20 6.37 26.54 -14.80
N LEU A 21 7.04 25.58 -15.44
CA LEU A 21 6.83 24.15 -15.20
C LEU A 21 7.30 23.73 -13.80
N LEU A 22 8.42 24.27 -13.31
CA LEU A 22 8.94 24.03 -11.97
C LEU A 22 8.08 24.68 -10.88
N LEU A 23 7.48 25.85 -11.17
CA LEU A 23 6.51 26.51 -10.28
C LEU A 23 5.12 25.84 -10.32
N ALA A 24 4.73 25.23 -11.45
CA ALA A 24 3.50 24.42 -11.55
C ALA A 24 3.66 23.03 -10.88
N LEU A 25 4.89 22.56 -10.71
CA LEU A 25 5.23 21.43 -9.82
C LEU A 25 5.30 21.84 -8.33
N GLY A 26 5.17 23.15 -8.04
CA GLY A 26 5.21 23.73 -6.69
C GLY A 26 3.88 23.70 -5.94
N GLY A 27 2.87 22.97 -6.43
CA GLY A 27 1.83 22.47 -5.54
C GLY A 27 2.48 21.46 -4.62
N ALA A 28 2.75 21.85 -3.37
CA ALA A 28 3.39 21.04 -2.33
C ALA A 28 2.54 19.84 -1.88
N GLY A 29 2.17 18.99 -2.83
CA GLY A 29 1.60 17.69 -2.56
C GLY A 29 2.74 16.72 -2.24
N ALA A 30 2.66 16.04 -1.11
CA ALA A 30 3.57 14.95 -0.83
C ALA A 30 3.32 13.82 -1.85
N ALA A 31 4.40 13.28 -2.40
CA ALA A 31 4.37 12.12 -3.27
C ALA A 31 4.02 10.86 -2.46
N PRO A 32 3.41 9.83 -3.07
CA PRO A 32 3.34 8.47 -2.53
C PRO A 32 4.69 7.88 -2.14
N GLY A 33 4.65 6.90 -1.25
CA GLY A 33 5.84 6.22 -0.75
C GLY A 33 6.00 4.77 -1.16
N LEU A 34 7.20 4.26 -0.91
CA LEU A 34 7.57 2.85 -1.14
C LEU A 34 7.60 2.04 0.16
N GLU A 35 7.64 2.71 1.31
CA GLU A 35 7.82 2.13 2.64
C GLU A 35 7.02 2.96 3.64
N THR A 36 6.58 2.34 4.73
CA THR A 36 5.83 3.00 5.81
C THR A 36 6.47 2.72 7.18
N ASP A 37 6.06 3.46 8.21
CA ASP A 37 6.57 3.31 9.57
C ASP A 37 5.46 3.60 10.60
N GLN A 38 4.71 2.54 10.94
CA GLN A 38 3.64 2.58 11.94
C GLN A 38 4.17 2.78 13.37
N PHE A 39 5.46 2.51 13.64
CA PHE A 39 6.05 2.77 14.96
C PHE A 39 6.01 4.27 15.28
N PHE A 40 6.24 5.13 14.28
CA PHE A 40 6.09 6.56 14.48
C PHE A 40 4.66 6.95 14.89
N ALA A 41 3.62 6.24 14.46
CA ALA A 41 2.26 6.52 14.89
C ALA A 41 1.98 6.10 16.35
N TRP A 42 2.79 5.25 16.97
CA TRP A 42 2.57 4.79 18.35
C TRP A 42 2.54 5.96 19.35
N GLY A 43 1.55 5.96 20.24
CA GLY A 43 1.33 7.05 21.21
C GLY A 43 0.65 8.30 20.62
N ARG A 44 0.48 8.37 19.29
CA ARG A 44 -0.19 9.48 18.62
C ARG A 44 -1.66 9.17 18.40
N HIS A 45 -2.49 10.21 18.48
CA HIS A 45 -3.89 10.10 18.12
C HIS A 45 -4.02 10.10 16.60
N LEU A 46 -4.77 9.15 16.07
CA LEU A 46 -5.23 9.09 14.69
C LEU A 46 -6.74 8.90 14.74
N GLU A 47 -7.47 9.67 13.95
CA GLU A 47 -8.92 9.45 13.80
C GLU A 47 -9.11 8.29 12.83
N ASP A 48 -10.13 7.45 13.09
CA ASP A 48 -10.47 6.37 12.17
C ASP A 48 -11.00 6.97 10.85
N THR A 49 -10.30 6.67 9.76
CA THR A 49 -10.57 7.22 8.42
C THR A 49 -11.41 6.30 7.54
N THR A 50 -11.95 5.21 8.09
CA THR A 50 -12.69 4.18 7.32
C THR A 50 -13.78 4.77 6.46
N GLU A 51 -14.64 5.62 7.04
CA GLU A 51 -15.75 6.22 6.30
C GLU A 51 -15.29 7.15 5.18
N VAL A 52 -14.20 7.89 5.40
CA VAL A 52 -13.62 8.80 4.41
C VAL A 52 -13.05 8.01 3.22
N LEU A 53 -12.33 6.93 3.50
CA LEU A 53 -11.75 6.07 2.48
C LEU A 53 -12.84 5.25 1.74
N ASN A 54 -13.83 4.73 2.46
CA ASN A 54 -15.00 4.08 1.88
C ASN A 54 -15.76 5.00 0.93
N ALA A 55 -16.02 6.25 1.34
CA ALA A 55 -16.66 7.24 0.49
C ALA A 55 -15.85 7.51 -0.79
N ARG A 56 -14.51 7.56 -0.69
CA ARG A 56 -13.63 7.76 -1.85
C ARG A 56 -13.71 6.59 -2.84
N VAL A 57 -13.66 5.34 -2.37
CA VAL A 57 -13.74 4.16 -3.24
C VAL A 57 -15.14 4.03 -3.84
N ASN A 58 -16.19 4.22 -3.06
CA ASN A 58 -17.58 4.19 -3.55
C ASN A 58 -17.82 5.24 -4.64
N LEU A 59 -17.30 6.46 -4.48
CA LEU A 59 -17.35 7.48 -5.53
C LEU A 59 -16.65 7.03 -6.83
N GLU A 60 -15.54 6.29 -6.74
CA GLU A 60 -14.89 5.72 -7.93
C GLU A 60 -15.70 4.57 -8.55
N LEU A 61 -16.40 3.77 -7.75
CA LEU A 61 -17.32 2.74 -8.24
C LEU A 61 -18.53 3.35 -8.95
N GLU A 62 -19.13 4.40 -8.39
CA GLU A 62 -20.23 5.15 -9.03
C GLU A 62 -19.79 5.74 -10.37
N ARG A 63 -18.61 6.37 -10.41
CA ARG A 63 -18.02 6.90 -11.65
C ARG A 63 -17.77 5.80 -12.67
N LEU A 64 -17.24 4.66 -12.24
CA LEU A 64 -17.04 3.49 -13.09
C LEU A 64 -18.37 3.02 -13.71
N VAL A 65 -19.42 2.87 -12.90
CA VAL A 65 -20.75 2.45 -13.38
C VAL A 65 -21.32 3.46 -14.39
N ALA A 66 -21.24 4.76 -14.09
CA ALA A 66 -21.69 5.81 -15.00
C ALA A 66 -20.94 5.77 -16.35
N ASP A 67 -19.62 5.58 -16.33
CA ASP A 67 -18.79 5.49 -17.53
C ASP A 67 -19.09 4.22 -18.34
N LEU A 68 -19.34 3.08 -17.68
CA LEU A 68 -19.72 1.83 -18.36
C LEU A 68 -21.07 1.95 -19.07
N ASN A 69 -22.05 2.61 -18.44
CA ASN A 69 -23.39 2.80 -19.01
C ASN A 69 -23.39 3.79 -20.18
N ARG A 70 -22.53 4.81 -20.15
CA ARG A 70 -22.35 5.77 -21.25
C ARG A 70 -21.82 5.11 -22.52
N ASP A 71 -20.97 4.10 -22.38
CA ASP A 71 -20.35 3.38 -23.50
C ASP A 71 -21.25 2.30 -24.12
N GLY A 72 -22.45 2.08 -23.56
CA GLY A 72 -23.60 1.45 -24.22
C GLY A 72 -23.48 -0.02 -24.66
N GLY A 73 -22.39 -0.75 -24.36
CA GLY A 73 -22.19 -2.07 -24.98
C GLY A 73 -21.34 -3.10 -24.25
N GLU A 74 -20.81 -2.81 -23.05
CA GLU A 74 -19.92 -3.77 -22.37
C GLU A 74 -20.62 -4.46 -21.20
N ARG A 75 -20.69 -5.79 -21.25
CA ARG A 75 -21.32 -6.64 -20.21
C ARG A 75 -20.33 -7.53 -19.47
N ARG A 76 -19.08 -7.60 -19.92
CA ARG A 76 -18.11 -8.54 -19.35
C ARG A 76 -17.48 -7.96 -18.10
N CYS A 77 -17.64 -8.68 -16.99
CA CYS A 77 -17.00 -8.37 -15.71
C CYS A 77 -15.47 -8.17 -15.83
N GLN A 78 -14.79 -8.91 -16.71
CA GLN A 78 -13.36 -8.69 -16.98
C GLN A 78 -13.03 -7.25 -17.40
N LYS A 79 -13.90 -6.60 -18.20
CA LYS A 79 -13.69 -5.22 -18.64
C LYS A 79 -13.95 -4.24 -17.50
N VAL A 80 -14.97 -4.49 -16.67
CA VAL A 80 -15.26 -3.72 -15.44
C VAL A 80 -14.03 -3.69 -14.55
N ARG A 81 -13.50 -4.86 -14.21
CA ARG A 81 -12.28 -4.99 -13.39
C ARG A 81 -11.08 -4.28 -14.00
N PHE A 82 -10.86 -4.45 -15.30
CA PHE A 82 -9.76 -3.77 -16.01
C PHE A 82 -9.93 -2.24 -16.04
N ARG A 83 -11.15 -1.73 -16.16
CA ARG A 83 -11.44 -0.29 -16.11
C ARG A 83 -11.21 0.28 -14.73
N PHE A 84 -11.64 -0.42 -13.68
CA PHE A 84 -11.33 -0.06 -12.30
C PHE A 84 -9.81 -0.01 -12.10
N PHE A 85 -9.10 -1.09 -12.42
CA PHE A 85 -7.63 -1.16 -12.35
C PHE A 85 -6.94 0.00 -13.08
N LYS A 86 -7.39 0.38 -14.29
CA LYS A 86 -6.76 1.49 -15.02
C LYS A 86 -6.79 2.82 -14.27
N ARG A 87 -7.76 3.05 -13.39
CA ARG A 87 -7.89 4.25 -12.54
C ARG A 87 -6.94 4.21 -11.35
N HIS A 88 -6.54 3.01 -10.94
CA HIS A 88 -5.68 2.73 -9.78
C HIS A 88 -4.32 2.13 -10.16
N ARG A 89 -3.92 2.23 -11.44
CA ARG A 89 -2.65 1.67 -11.90
C ARG A 89 -1.50 2.54 -11.38
N MET A 90 -0.54 1.90 -10.74
CA MET A 90 0.71 2.52 -10.33
C MET A 90 1.59 2.75 -11.57
N LEU A 91 1.44 3.89 -12.26
CA LEU A 91 2.37 4.27 -13.33
C LEU A 91 3.53 5.12 -12.82
N PHE A 92 3.32 5.88 -11.75
CA PHE A 92 4.37 6.55 -10.95
C PHE A 92 3.85 6.85 -9.54
N PHE A 93 2.54 7.12 -9.43
CA PHE A 93 1.79 7.39 -8.21
C PHE A 93 0.35 6.88 -8.42
N ASP A 94 -0.23 6.18 -7.45
CA ASP A 94 -1.67 5.93 -7.48
C ASP A 94 -2.40 7.23 -7.14
N GLY A 95 -3.45 7.54 -7.90
CA GLY A 95 -4.28 8.72 -7.66
C GLY A 95 -5.04 8.61 -6.34
N PHE A 96 -5.29 7.40 -5.85
CA PHE A 96 -5.90 7.19 -4.54
C PHE A 96 -4.93 7.53 -3.41
N GLU A 97 -3.72 6.98 -3.42
CA GLU A 97 -2.71 7.30 -2.39
C GLU A 97 -2.26 8.76 -2.45
N THR A 98 -2.06 9.31 -3.65
CA THR A 98 -1.77 10.75 -3.78
C THR A 98 -2.88 11.59 -3.17
N TRP A 99 -4.14 11.17 -3.34
CA TRP A 99 -5.26 11.85 -2.70
C TRP A 99 -5.26 11.66 -1.18
N SER A 100 -5.03 10.46 -0.65
CA SER A 100 -5.03 10.22 0.81
C SER A 100 -3.90 10.98 1.50
N VAL A 101 -2.74 11.10 0.85
CA VAL A 101 -1.57 11.85 1.33
C VAL A 101 -1.77 13.36 1.24
N ASN A 102 -2.74 13.87 0.48
CA ASN A 102 -2.92 15.32 0.29
C ASN A 102 -4.28 15.84 0.76
N SER A 103 -5.21 14.95 1.09
CA SER A 103 -6.55 15.30 1.53
C SER A 103 -6.54 15.72 3.01
N PRO A 104 -7.11 16.88 3.36
CA PRO A 104 -7.33 17.25 4.77
C PRO A 104 -8.41 16.39 5.45
N LEU A 105 -9.14 15.57 4.68
CA LEU A 105 -10.16 14.66 5.22
C LEU A 105 -9.56 13.38 5.78
N VAL A 106 -8.29 13.06 5.48
CA VAL A 106 -7.64 11.83 5.91
C VAL A 106 -6.72 12.16 7.08
N SER A 107 -7.13 11.74 8.27
CA SER A 107 -6.27 11.73 9.46
C SER A 107 -5.12 10.76 9.26
N ARG A 108 -3.89 11.24 9.47
CA ARG A 108 -2.67 10.50 9.12
C ARG A 108 -1.49 10.96 9.95
N SER A 109 -0.49 10.10 10.11
CA SER A 109 0.79 10.43 10.76
C SER A 109 1.94 10.05 9.84
N PRO A 110 2.93 10.93 9.63
CA PRO A 110 3.01 12.31 10.13
C PRO A 110 1.98 13.27 9.50
N LEU A 111 1.50 14.24 10.29
CA LEU A 111 0.62 15.33 9.87
C LEU A 111 1.38 16.67 9.81
N GLY A 112 1.52 17.20 8.60
CA GLY A 112 2.05 18.54 8.38
C GLY A 112 3.55 18.70 8.67
N PRO A 113 4.11 19.91 8.48
CA PRO A 113 5.56 20.11 8.42
C PRO A 113 6.31 19.86 9.74
N GLU A 114 5.64 20.00 10.88
CA GLU A 114 6.27 19.80 12.19
C GLU A 114 6.46 18.33 12.50
N GLU A 115 5.40 17.52 12.40
CA GLU A 115 5.51 16.08 12.56
C GLU A 115 6.40 15.46 11.49
N MET A 116 6.39 15.98 10.25
CA MET A 116 7.32 15.52 9.21
C MET A 116 8.79 15.67 9.62
N ARG A 117 9.16 16.78 10.28
CA ARG A 117 10.55 16.98 10.76
C ARG A 117 10.91 16.01 11.88
N GLU A 118 9.96 15.74 12.80
CA GLU A 118 10.17 14.74 13.84
C GLU A 118 10.29 13.34 13.23
N PHE A 119 9.41 13.04 12.27
CA PHE A 119 9.39 11.79 11.53
C PHE A 119 10.73 11.56 10.83
N GLU A 120 11.29 12.53 10.10
CA GLU A 120 12.60 12.39 9.45
C GLU A 120 13.74 11.99 10.41
N GLN A 121 13.64 12.34 11.69
CA GLN A 121 14.62 12.00 12.71
C GLN A 121 14.38 10.61 13.32
N LYS A 122 13.11 10.22 13.48
CA LYS A 122 12.71 8.97 14.18
C LYS A 122 12.39 7.81 13.26
N TYR A 123 12.15 8.08 11.97
CA TYR A 123 11.79 7.11 10.93
C TYR A 123 12.72 5.91 10.95
N ILE A 124 12.20 4.70 11.05
CA ILE A 124 13.01 3.47 11.20
C ILE A 124 13.97 3.24 10.03
N TYR A 125 13.66 3.79 8.85
CA TYR A 125 14.53 3.75 7.68
C TYR A 125 15.45 4.97 7.54
N GLY A 126 15.40 5.95 8.44
CA GLY A 126 16.16 7.21 8.37
C GLY A 126 17.69 7.06 8.37
N GLY A 127 18.22 5.87 8.69
CA GLY A 127 19.66 5.57 8.68
C GLY A 127 20.22 5.06 7.39
N THR A 128 19.37 4.91 6.38
CA THR A 128 19.81 4.60 5.05
C THR A 128 20.08 5.89 4.28
N SER A 129 21.12 5.88 3.46
CA SER A 129 21.45 7.02 2.63
C SER A 129 20.53 7.04 1.42
N PRO A 130 19.88 8.17 1.09
CA PRO A 130 19.16 8.31 -0.17
C PRO A 130 20.03 7.93 -1.36
N LEU A 131 21.34 8.13 -1.34
CA LEU A 131 22.21 7.79 -2.48
C LEU A 131 22.28 6.28 -2.79
N PHE A 132 22.00 5.43 -1.81
CA PHE A 132 22.17 3.97 -1.90
C PHE A 132 20.90 3.18 -1.54
N ASP A 133 19.84 3.87 -1.12
CA ASP A 133 18.54 3.30 -0.78
C ASP A 133 17.47 3.98 -1.63
N THR A 134 17.04 3.28 -2.69
CA THR A 134 16.03 3.82 -3.61
C THR A 134 14.65 3.90 -2.97
N GLY A 135 14.40 3.16 -1.88
CA GLY A 135 13.20 3.31 -1.05
C GLY A 135 13.09 4.71 -0.42
N ARG A 136 14.21 5.43 -0.28
CA ARG A 136 14.25 6.80 0.24
C ARG A 136 14.22 7.87 -0.86
N TRP A 137 14.14 7.50 -2.13
CA TRP A 137 13.90 8.44 -3.24
C TRP A 137 12.45 8.89 -3.30
N MET A 138 11.55 8.14 -2.67
CA MET A 138 10.16 8.49 -2.45
C MET A 138 9.96 8.82 -0.96
N PRO A 139 9.14 9.83 -0.63
CA PRO A 139 8.77 10.06 0.76
C PRO A 139 8.04 8.82 1.30
N PRO A 140 8.11 8.53 2.59
CA PRO A 140 7.36 7.41 3.16
C PRO A 140 5.86 7.61 3.08
N SER A 141 5.14 6.50 2.98
CA SER A 141 3.69 6.49 3.02
C SER A 141 3.23 6.69 4.47
N PRO A 142 2.43 7.74 4.74
CA PRO A 142 1.96 8.02 6.08
C PRO A 142 1.06 6.89 6.60
N THR A 143 1.05 6.72 7.91
CA THR A 143 0.15 5.82 8.61
C THR A 143 -1.23 6.46 8.74
N VAL A 144 -2.27 5.69 8.44
CA VAL A 144 -3.68 6.01 8.69
C VAL A 144 -4.28 4.96 9.61
N GLU A 145 -5.41 5.27 10.24
CA GLU A 145 -6.19 4.29 10.99
C GLU A 145 -7.47 3.94 10.21
N VAL A 146 -7.73 2.64 10.04
CA VAL A 146 -8.88 2.08 9.32
C VAL A 146 -9.40 0.89 10.10
N ASN A 147 -10.65 0.97 10.56
CA ASN A 147 -11.30 -0.06 11.37
C ASN A 147 -10.44 -0.41 12.60
N GLY A 148 -9.90 0.61 13.26
CA GLY A 148 -8.93 0.48 14.35
C GLY A 148 -7.56 -0.12 13.96
N ILE A 149 -7.31 -0.47 12.70
CA ILE A 149 -6.03 -0.98 12.21
C ILE A 149 -5.16 0.15 11.65
N ARG A 150 -3.88 0.18 12.01
CA ARG A 150 -2.92 1.17 11.53
C ARG A 150 -2.14 0.61 10.36
N LEU A 151 -2.22 1.28 9.23
CA LEU A 151 -1.59 0.84 7.99
C LEU A 151 -1.01 2.02 7.24
N GLY A 152 0.04 1.78 6.47
CA GLY A 152 0.57 2.77 5.54
C GLY A 152 -0.38 2.96 4.36
N THR A 153 -0.51 4.18 3.84
CA THR A 153 -1.38 4.45 2.68
C THR A 153 -0.97 3.69 1.42
N ASP A 154 0.27 3.22 1.32
CA ASP A 154 0.77 2.32 0.29
C ASP A 154 0.02 1.00 0.24
N LYS A 155 -0.45 0.47 1.37
CA LYS A 155 -1.27 -0.75 1.42
C LYS A 155 -2.57 -0.60 0.63
N LEU A 156 -3.14 0.61 0.59
CA LEU A 156 -4.31 0.92 -0.24
C LEU A 156 -3.96 0.89 -1.74
N THR A 157 -2.75 1.32 -2.10
CA THR A 157 -2.23 1.18 -3.47
C THR A 157 -2.01 -0.29 -3.85
N HIS A 158 -1.51 -1.11 -2.91
CA HIS A 158 -1.39 -2.56 -3.12
C HIS A 158 -2.76 -3.20 -3.34
N PHE A 159 -3.71 -2.92 -2.45
CA PHE A 159 -5.09 -3.42 -2.52
C PHE A 159 -5.83 -3.01 -3.80
N LEU A 160 -5.81 -1.72 -4.17
CA LEU A 160 -6.56 -1.22 -5.34
C LEU A 160 -5.83 -1.47 -6.66
N GLY A 161 -4.50 -1.41 -6.66
CA GLY A 161 -3.67 -1.44 -7.86
C GLY A 161 -3.00 -2.79 -8.11
N THR A 162 -2.08 -3.18 -7.24
CA THR A 162 -1.22 -4.36 -7.41
C THR A 162 -2.00 -5.69 -7.33
N ALA A 163 -3.04 -5.74 -6.50
CA ALA A 163 -3.92 -6.89 -6.36
C ALA A 163 -4.62 -7.34 -7.66
N TRP A 164 -4.75 -6.44 -8.65
CA TRP A 164 -5.23 -6.80 -9.99
C TRP A 164 -4.38 -7.91 -10.63
N TYR A 165 -3.07 -7.94 -10.38
CA TYR A 165 -2.18 -8.97 -10.89
C TYR A 165 -2.45 -10.33 -10.24
N TYR A 166 -2.68 -10.36 -8.92
CA TYR A 166 -3.07 -11.57 -8.18
C TYR A 166 -4.37 -12.13 -8.76
N HIS A 167 -5.39 -11.28 -8.88
CA HIS A 167 -6.65 -11.65 -9.49
C HIS A 167 -6.48 -12.15 -10.93
N ARG A 168 -5.64 -11.52 -11.75
CA ARG A 168 -5.35 -11.98 -13.12
C ARG A 168 -4.68 -13.36 -13.13
N TRP A 169 -3.76 -13.63 -12.20
CA TRP A 169 -3.11 -14.93 -12.08
C TRP A 169 -4.08 -16.01 -11.62
N TYR A 170 -4.88 -15.73 -10.59
CA TYR A 170 -5.97 -16.58 -10.11
C TYR A 170 -6.92 -16.96 -11.26
N ARG A 171 -7.49 -15.97 -11.96
CA ARG A 171 -8.42 -16.22 -13.08
C ARG A 171 -7.77 -16.99 -14.23
N LYS A 172 -6.49 -16.74 -14.52
CA LYS A 172 -5.75 -17.50 -15.55
C LYS A 172 -5.55 -18.96 -15.15
N ALA A 173 -5.32 -19.25 -13.87
CA ALA A 173 -5.24 -20.61 -13.36
C ALA A 173 -6.61 -21.30 -13.42
N ARG A 174 -7.68 -20.63 -12.96
CA ARG A 174 -9.07 -21.14 -13.06
C ARG A 174 -9.47 -21.46 -14.49
N ALA A 175 -9.12 -20.60 -15.45
CA ALA A 175 -9.39 -20.83 -16.88
C ALA A 175 -8.67 -22.06 -17.47
N ARG A 176 -7.67 -22.60 -16.77
CA ARG A 176 -6.94 -23.82 -17.15
C ARG A 176 -7.48 -25.07 -16.44
N GLY A 177 -8.62 -24.98 -15.74
CA GLY A 177 -9.23 -26.10 -15.03
C GLY A 177 -8.61 -26.39 -13.65
N VAL A 178 -7.80 -25.48 -13.13
CA VAL A 178 -7.22 -25.59 -11.78
C VAL A 178 -8.32 -25.34 -10.74
N THR A 179 -8.25 -26.05 -9.60
CA THR A 179 -9.21 -25.88 -8.50
C THR A 179 -9.12 -24.46 -7.89
N PRO A 180 -10.18 -23.98 -7.19
CA PRO A 180 -10.13 -22.68 -6.50
C PRO A 180 -8.90 -22.52 -5.60
N ALA A 181 -8.71 -23.46 -4.66
CA ALA A 181 -7.63 -23.42 -3.67
C ALA A 181 -6.24 -23.46 -4.32
N GLU A 182 -6.02 -24.32 -5.32
CA GLU A 182 -4.73 -24.35 -6.03
C GLU A 182 -4.50 -23.09 -6.88
N ALA A 183 -5.55 -22.45 -7.39
CA ALA A 183 -5.42 -21.21 -8.17
C ALA A 183 -5.05 -20.03 -7.28
N GLU A 184 -5.58 -20.01 -6.06
CA GLU A 184 -5.27 -19.07 -4.99
C GLU A 184 -3.82 -19.22 -4.52
N ASP A 185 -3.40 -20.42 -4.12
CA ASP A 185 -2.01 -20.73 -3.75
C ASP A 185 -1.02 -20.27 -4.85
N ARG A 186 -1.33 -20.55 -6.12
CA ARG A 186 -0.50 -20.11 -7.25
C ARG A 186 -0.45 -18.59 -7.40
N ALA A 187 -1.52 -17.88 -7.07
CA ALA A 187 -1.56 -16.42 -7.12
C ALA A 187 -0.70 -15.82 -6.00
N VAL A 188 -0.85 -16.31 -4.76
CA VAL A 188 -0.06 -15.87 -3.60
C VAL A 188 1.43 -16.18 -3.79
N ARG A 189 1.79 -17.39 -4.22
CA ARG A 189 3.19 -17.76 -4.53
C ARG A 189 3.82 -16.86 -5.58
N ARG A 190 3.06 -16.50 -6.60
CA ARG A 190 3.53 -15.60 -7.65
C ARG A 190 3.65 -14.17 -7.16
N GLY A 191 2.78 -13.77 -6.24
CA GLY A 191 2.87 -12.56 -5.44
C GLY A 191 4.19 -12.46 -4.67
N LEU A 192 4.46 -13.46 -3.84
CA LEU A 192 5.71 -13.57 -3.10
C LEU A 192 6.94 -13.54 -4.02
N GLN A 193 6.91 -14.26 -5.16
CA GLN A 193 8.00 -14.19 -6.14
C GLN A 193 8.18 -12.78 -6.71
N HIS A 194 7.09 -12.04 -6.91
CA HIS A 194 7.14 -10.66 -7.38
C HIS A 194 7.81 -9.76 -6.34
N GLU A 195 7.37 -9.85 -5.08
CA GLU A 195 7.96 -9.08 -3.96
C GLU A 195 9.42 -9.47 -3.70
N ILE A 196 9.77 -10.76 -3.71
CA ILE A 196 11.17 -11.21 -3.60
C ILE A 196 12.00 -10.70 -4.78
N THR A 197 11.42 -10.59 -5.98
CA THR A 197 12.14 -10.00 -7.12
C THR A 197 12.36 -8.51 -6.92
N ILE A 198 11.43 -7.78 -6.30
CA ILE A 198 11.58 -6.37 -5.92
C ILE A 198 12.65 -6.24 -4.82
N LEU A 199 12.60 -7.09 -3.79
CA LEU A 199 13.60 -7.26 -2.72
C LEU A 199 15.00 -7.53 -3.30
N GLY A 200 15.10 -8.52 -4.19
CA GLY A 200 16.34 -9.01 -4.80
C GLY A 200 16.92 -8.07 -5.86
N ARG A 201 16.10 -7.21 -6.46
CA ARG A 201 16.55 -6.08 -7.31
C ARG A 201 17.16 -4.95 -6.50
N ALA A 202 17.35 -5.11 -5.19
CA ALA A 202 18.03 -4.17 -4.31
C ALA A 202 17.33 -2.80 -4.21
N VAL A 203 16.03 -2.71 -4.56
CA VAL A 203 15.30 -1.44 -4.59
C VAL A 203 15.09 -0.90 -3.18
N SER A 204 14.41 -1.65 -2.30
CA SER A 204 14.25 -1.23 -0.88
C SER A 204 14.97 -2.12 0.13
N GLY A 205 15.17 -3.40 -0.17
CA GLY A 205 15.75 -4.36 0.78
C GLY A 205 14.79 -4.77 1.92
N VAL A 206 13.50 -4.50 1.73
CA VAL A 206 12.38 -4.88 2.60
C VAL A 206 11.46 -5.82 1.83
N LEU A 207 11.02 -6.90 2.47
CA LEU A 207 9.91 -7.73 2.01
C LEU A 207 8.78 -7.49 2.99
N SER A 208 7.79 -6.71 2.56
CA SER A 208 6.62 -6.41 3.37
C SER A 208 5.61 -7.54 3.27
N LEU A 209 5.31 -8.16 4.41
CA LEU A 209 4.26 -9.17 4.49
C LEU A 209 2.89 -8.52 4.42
N ALA A 210 2.73 -7.34 5.01
CA ALA A 210 1.53 -6.53 4.91
C ALA A 210 1.19 -6.14 3.45
N ASP A 211 2.19 -5.93 2.59
CA ASP A 211 1.96 -5.73 1.15
C ASP A 211 1.37 -6.97 0.47
N LEU A 212 1.82 -8.16 0.85
CA LEU A 212 1.28 -9.43 0.35
C LEU A 212 -0.17 -9.62 0.80
N GLU A 213 -0.49 -9.28 2.05
CA GLU A 213 -1.86 -9.35 2.57
C GLU A 213 -2.79 -8.35 1.89
N ALA A 214 -2.37 -7.10 1.73
CA ALA A 214 -3.16 -6.10 1.01
C ALA A 214 -3.42 -6.52 -0.45
N ASN A 215 -2.43 -7.13 -1.09
CA ASN A 215 -2.58 -7.69 -2.43
C ASN A 215 -3.54 -8.89 -2.48
N TYR A 216 -3.47 -9.77 -1.48
CA TYR A 216 -4.32 -10.95 -1.35
C TYR A 216 -5.79 -10.56 -1.11
N GLU A 217 -6.06 -9.65 -0.19
CA GLU A 217 -7.42 -9.14 0.07
C GLU A 217 -7.97 -8.37 -1.13
N GLY A 218 -7.13 -7.58 -1.80
CA GLY A 218 -7.50 -6.88 -3.02
C GLY A 218 -7.86 -7.84 -4.15
N MET A 219 -7.27 -9.03 -4.22
CA MET A 219 -7.62 -10.05 -5.21
C MET A 219 -9.09 -10.44 -5.08
N TRP A 220 -9.54 -10.64 -3.84
CA TRP A 220 -10.91 -10.99 -3.53
C TRP A 220 -11.86 -9.83 -3.78
N PHE A 221 -11.47 -8.59 -3.47
CA PHE A 221 -12.22 -7.41 -3.91
C PHE A 221 -12.42 -7.38 -5.43
N TYR A 222 -11.37 -7.64 -6.21
CA TYR A 222 -11.49 -7.71 -7.67
C TYR A 222 -12.41 -8.85 -8.13
N GLU A 223 -12.40 -10.00 -7.46
CA GLU A 223 -13.32 -11.09 -7.78
C GLU A 223 -14.78 -10.69 -7.46
N HIS A 224 -15.03 -10.12 -6.28
CA HIS A 224 -16.33 -9.64 -5.82
C HIS A 224 -16.78 -8.34 -6.49
N LEU A 225 -15.95 -7.70 -7.31
CA LEU A 225 -16.33 -6.46 -7.97
C LEU A 225 -17.59 -6.66 -8.84
N CYS A 226 -17.68 -7.78 -9.56
CA CYS A 226 -18.80 -8.06 -10.47
C CYS A 226 -19.08 -9.56 -10.69
N ALA A 227 -18.60 -10.41 -9.76
CA ALA A 227 -18.90 -11.84 -9.74
C ALA A 227 -19.04 -12.33 -8.29
N GLY A 228 -19.42 -13.58 -8.12
CA GLY A 228 -19.75 -14.15 -6.81
C GLY A 228 -21.21 -13.91 -6.43
N ASP A 229 -21.59 -14.34 -5.23
CA ASP A 229 -22.98 -14.29 -4.75
C ASP A 229 -23.42 -12.87 -4.34
N ASP A 230 -22.47 -12.07 -3.87
CA ASP A 230 -22.68 -10.69 -3.41
C ASP A 230 -21.72 -9.67 -4.04
N PRO A 231 -21.84 -9.39 -5.34
CA PRO A 231 -20.96 -8.48 -6.05
C PRO A 231 -21.26 -7.00 -5.78
N HIS A 232 -20.23 -6.15 -5.86
CA HIS A 232 -20.39 -4.70 -5.73
C HIS A 232 -21.20 -4.09 -6.89
N VAL A 233 -20.94 -4.51 -8.13
CA VAL A 233 -21.68 -4.06 -9.32
C VAL A 233 -22.29 -5.22 -10.09
N VAL A 234 -23.52 -5.04 -10.56
CA VAL A 234 -24.29 -6.03 -11.34
C VAL A 234 -24.74 -5.44 -12.66
N TYR A 235 -24.93 -6.29 -13.67
CA TYR A 235 -25.51 -5.89 -14.96
C TYR A 235 -26.95 -6.38 -15.05
N GLU A 236 -27.90 -5.44 -14.95
CA GLU A 236 -29.34 -5.71 -14.88
C GLU A 236 -30.09 -4.72 -15.78
N GLU A 237 -31.14 -5.20 -16.47
CA GLU A 237 -32.00 -4.35 -17.32
C GLU A 237 -31.22 -3.53 -18.37
N GLY A 238 -30.10 -4.07 -18.86
CA GLY A 238 -29.27 -3.41 -19.86
C GLY A 238 -28.25 -2.41 -19.30
N LEU A 239 -28.17 -2.23 -17.99
CA LEU A 239 -27.30 -1.26 -17.32
C LEU A 239 -26.49 -1.89 -16.20
N TRP A 240 -25.27 -1.39 -15.99
CA TRP A 240 -24.54 -1.61 -14.75
C TRP A 240 -25.17 -0.82 -13.61
N ARG A 241 -25.28 -1.45 -12.44
CA ARG A 241 -25.78 -0.84 -11.20
C ARG A 241 -24.85 -1.19 -10.05
N LEU A 242 -24.67 -0.24 -9.13
CA LEU A 242 -24.08 -0.52 -7.83
C LEU A 242 -25.11 -1.30 -7.00
N ARG A 243 -24.79 -2.55 -6.63
CA ARG A 243 -25.67 -3.42 -5.85
C ARG A 243 -25.43 -3.26 -4.35
N ARG A 244 -24.16 -3.20 -3.95
CA ARG A 244 -23.77 -2.94 -2.56
C ARG A 244 -22.60 -1.96 -2.50
N PRO A 245 -22.53 -1.12 -1.47
CA PRO A 245 -21.37 -0.28 -1.25
C PRO A 245 -20.14 -1.15 -0.94
N PHE A 246 -18.98 -0.58 -1.23
CA PHE A 246 -17.71 -1.05 -0.73
C PHE A 246 -17.49 -0.61 0.72
N ASP A 247 -16.99 -1.51 1.56
CA ASP A 247 -16.53 -1.22 2.91
C ASP A 247 -15.14 -1.86 3.12
N LEU A 248 -14.14 -1.06 3.50
CA LEU A 248 -12.80 -1.51 3.85
C LEU A 248 -12.78 -2.48 5.02
N ARG A 249 -13.79 -2.45 5.89
CA ARG A 249 -13.90 -3.40 7.01
C ARG A 249 -14.00 -4.85 6.57
N ASP A 250 -14.46 -5.09 5.34
CA ASP A 250 -14.53 -6.44 4.75
C ASP A 250 -13.14 -7.00 4.42
N TYR A 251 -12.08 -6.17 4.38
CA TYR A 251 -10.78 -6.51 3.82
C TYR A 251 -9.59 -6.17 4.73
N VAL A 252 -9.71 -5.15 5.58
CA VAL A 252 -8.61 -4.69 6.43
C VAL A 252 -8.49 -5.55 7.68
N THR A 253 -7.33 -6.17 7.82
CA THR A 253 -6.98 -7.08 8.92
C THR A 253 -5.73 -6.59 9.65
N PRO A 254 -5.46 -7.05 10.89
CA PRO A 254 -4.28 -6.65 11.65
C PRO A 254 -2.95 -6.85 10.92
N GLU A 255 -2.89 -7.80 9.99
CA GLU A 255 -1.70 -8.17 9.23
C GLU A 255 -1.26 -7.07 8.24
N TRP A 256 -2.05 -6.00 8.08
CA TRP A 256 -1.68 -4.80 7.31
C TRP A 256 -0.81 -3.80 8.11
N ASP A 257 -0.68 -3.97 9.43
CA ASP A 257 0.21 -3.15 10.28
C ASP A 257 1.61 -3.78 10.35
N GLU A 258 2.62 -3.13 9.76
CA GLU A 258 4.01 -3.65 9.75
C GLU A 258 4.70 -3.61 11.14
N SER A 259 4.10 -2.91 12.11
CA SER A 259 4.53 -2.97 13.52
C SER A 259 3.93 -4.16 14.28
N TYR A 260 2.94 -4.83 13.69
CA TYR A 260 2.32 -6.06 14.19
C TYR A 260 2.78 -7.29 13.39
N GLN A 261 2.72 -7.22 12.05
CA GLN A 261 3.17 -8.21 11.10
C GLN A 261 4.56 -7.82 10.56
N PRO A 262 5.66 -8.36 11.12
CA PRO A 262 7.00 -7.86 10.86
C PRO A 262 7.46 -8.13 9.43
N ASN A 263 8.14 -7.15 8.84
CA ASN A 263 8.79 -7.30 7.54
C ASN A 263 10.02 -8.21 7.63
N ILE A 264 10.41 -8.80 6.50
CA ILE A 264 11.73 -9.43 6.35
C ILE A 264 12.72 -8.43 5.75
N TYR A 265 13.91 -8.34 6.36
CA TYR A 265 14.96 -7.43 5.91
C TYR A 265 16.20 -8.14 5.38
N VAL A 266 16.77 -7.62 4.30
CA VAL A 266 18.15 -7.97 3.94
C VAL A 266 19.12 -7.47 5.03
N ARG A 267 20.19 -8.21 5.30
CA ARG A 267 21.14 -7.92 6.40
C ARG A 267 21.56 -6.45 6.50
N ARG A 268 21.99 -5.85 5.39
CA ARG A 268 22.44 -4.44 5.34
C ARG A 268 21.35 -3.43 5.72
N LYS A 269 20.08 -3.72 5.41
CA LYS A 269 18.93 -2.87 5.74
C LYS A 269 18.60 -3.05 7.22
N TRP A 270 18.60 -4.29 7.69
CA TRP A 270 18.39 -4.62 9.09
C TRP A 270 19.37 -3.94 10.04
N GLU A 271 20.67 -3.92 9.69
CA GLU A 271 21.71 -3.21 10.44
C GLU A 271 21.42 -1.70 10.63
N LYS A 272 20.56 -1.10 9.80
CA LYS A 272 20.15 0.32 9.90
C LYS A 272 18.80 0.51 10.57
N VAL A 273 17.89 -0.45 10.39
CA VAL A 273 16.54 -0.45 10.96
C VAL A 273 16.57 -0.80 12.43
N LYS A 274 17.23 -1.91 12.81
CA LYS A 274 17.24 -2.45 14.18
C LYS A 274 17.59 -1.40 15.25
N PRO A 275 18.65 -0.57 15.11
CA PRO A 275 18.98 0.41 16.14
C PRO A 275 17.92 1.51 16.33
N ARG A 276 17.13 1.82 15.29
CA ARG A 276 16.03 2.79 15.37
C ARG A 276 14.78 2.17 15.94
N MET A 277 14.46 0.96 15.50
CA MET A 277 13.37 0.15 16.04
C MET A 277 13.54 -0.05 17.56
N LEU A 278 14.77 -0.25 18.04
CA LEU A 278 15.09 -0.31 19.48
C LEU A 278 14.63 0.93 20.26
N GLY A 279 14.65 2.12 19.64
CA GLY A 279 14.17 3.36 20.25
C GLY A 279 12.67 3.35 20.57
N TYR A 280 11.90 2.43 19.99
CA TYR A 280 10.48 2.25 20.23
C TYR A 280 10.18 1.18 21.30
N CYS A 281 11.16 0.48 21.86
CA CYS A 281 10.91 -0.52 22.91
C CYS A 281 10.10 0.01 24.11
N PRO A 282 10.34 1.23 24.65
CA PRO A 282 9.53 1.76 25.74
C PRO A 282 8.04 1.93 25.38
N MET A 283 7.72 2.03 24.09
CA MET A 283 6.35 2.21 23.62
C MET A 283 5.52 0.93 23.69
N LEU A 284 6.14 -0.25 23.83
CA LEU A 284 5.41 -1.50 24.07
C LEU A 284 4.59 -1.44 25.38
N GLU A 285 5.05 -0.67 26.36
CA GLU A 285 4.33 -0.44 27.62
C GLU A 285 3.30 0.69 27.55
N HIS A 286 3.26 1.44 26.44
CA HIS A 286 2.34 2.56 26.30
C HIS A 286 0.88 2.06 26.28
N PRO A 287 -0.04 2.61 27.10
CA PRO A 287 -1.41 2.09 27.24
C PRO A 287 -2.17 1.97 25.91
N GLN A 288 -2.03 2.96 25.02
CA GLN A 288 -2.65 2.93 23.69
C GLN A 288 -2.10 1.78 22.84
N VAL A 289 -0.78 1.54 22.86
CA VAL A 289 -0.14 0.50 22.06
C VAL A 289 -0.55 -0.88 22.57
N ARG A 290 -0.57 -1.07 23.89
CA ARG A 290 -1.06 -2.31 24.51
C ARG A 290 -2.51 -2.60 24.15
N ALA A 291 -3.39 -1.59 24.25
CA ALA A 291 -4.80 -1.76 23.90
C ALA A 291 -5.00 -2.10 22.42
N MET A 292 -4.27 -1.40 21.53
CA MET A 292 -4.28 -1.67 20.09
C MET A 292 -3.85 -3.12 19.79
N ARG A 293 -2.69 -3.55 20.30
CA ARG A 293 -2.17 -4.92 20.07
C ARG A 293 -3.09 -6.00 20.65
N GLN A 294 -3.73 -5.74 21.79
CA GLN A 294 -4.75 -6.64 22.35
C GLN A 294 -5.99 -6.76 21.47
N GLU A 295 -6.39 -5.68 20.80
CA GLU A 295 -7.51 -5.73 19.85
C GLU A 295 -7.11 -6.45 18.56
N TYR A 296 -5.87 -6.28 18.10
CA TYR A 296 -5.35 -6.98 16.93
C TYR A 296 -5.34 -8.48 17.17
N ALA A 297 -4.82 -8.93 18.31
CA ALA A 297 -4.77 -10.34 18.68
C ALA A 297 -6.15 -11.04 18.74
N LYS A 298 -7.26 -10.30 18.89
CA LYS A 298 -8.61 -10.88 18.83
C LYS A 298 -9.11 -11.11 17.40
N ARG A 299 -8.52 -10.40 16.44
CA ARG A 299 -8.88 -10.37 15.01
C ARG A 299 -7.85 -11.06 14.12
N ASP A 300 -6.68 -11.33 14.68
CA ASP A 300 -5.55 -12.03 14.07
C ASP A 300 -5.96 -13.44 13.64
N LEU A 301 -5.63 -13.79 12.40
CA LEU A 301 -6.00 -15.06 11.79
C LEU A 301 -4.88 -15.52 10.86
N VAL A 302 -4.59 -16.82 10.86
CA VAL A 302 -3.60 -17.39 9.94
C VAL A 302 -4.08 -17.26 8.49
N THR A 303 -3.43 -16.37 7.74
CA THR A 303 -3.77 -16.08 6.34
C THR A 303 -3.16 -17.10 5.36
N GLU A 304 -3.60 -17.11 4.10
CA GLU A 304 -2.94 -17.91 3.06
C GLU A 304 -1.52 -17.42 2.74
N THR A 305 -1.26 -16.12 2.91
CA THR A 305 0.07 -15.56 2.78
C THR A 305 0.98 -16.07 3.89
N GLU A 306 0.53 -16.05 5.15
CA GLU A 306 1.31 -16.53 6.30
C GLU A 306 1.62 -18.02 6.20
N LYS A 307 0.67 -18.85 5.77
CA LYS A 307 0.92 -20.28 5.49
C LYS A 307 2.04 -20.46 4.48
N LEU A 308 2.06 -19.66 3.43
CA LEU A 308 3.12 -19.70 2.44
C LEU A 308 4.46 -19.24 3.03
N ILE A 309 4.47 -18.17 3.84
CA ILE A 309 5.68 -17.68 4.49
C ILE A 309 6.25 -18.75 5.42
N ASP A 310 5.43 -19.39 6.27
CA ASP A 310 5.83 -20.49 7.15
C ASP A 310 6.42 -21.67 6.36
N GLU A 311 5.82 -22.04 5.23
CA GLU A 311 6.38 -23.06 4.34
C GLU A 311 7.77 -22.65 3.81
N MET A 312 7.95 -21.39 3.40
CA MET A 312 9.24 -20.90 2.90
C MET A 312 10.30 -20.81 3.99
N VAL A 313 9.91 -20.45 5.23
CA VAL A 313 10.79 -20.43 6.41
C VAL A 313 11.22 -21.84 6.78
N THR A 314 10.26 -22.77 6.90
CA THR A 314 10.51 -24.19 7.18
C THR A 314 11.43 -24.81 6.12
N ALA A 315 11.28 -24.42 4.86
CA ALA A 315 12.15 -24.87 3.76
C ALA A 315 13.53 -24.17 3.71
N GLY A 316 13.83 -23.24 4.62
CA GLY A 316 15.08 -22.48 4.65
C GLY A 316 15.26 -21.50 3.48
N LYS A 317 14.16 -21.13 2.80
CA LYS A 317 14.16 -20.21 1.65
C LYS A 317 13.99 -18.75 2.05
N LEU A 318 13.38 -18.51 3.21
CA LEU A 318 13.24 -17.19 3.82
C LEU A 318 13.69 -17.24 5.29
N PRO A 319 14.25 -16.15 5.84
CA PRO A 319 14.41 -16.02 7.27
C PRO A 319 13.04 -15.90 7.95
N ASP A 320 12.98 -16.31 9.21
CA ASP A 320 11.78 -16.18 10.03
C ASP A 320 11.46 -14.69 10.31
N PRO A 321 10.27 -14.19 9.92
CA PRO A 321 9.85 -12.82 10.20
C PRO A 321 9.89 -12.43 11.67
N SER A 322 9.67 -13.38 12.59
CA SER A 322 9.65 -13.11 14.03
C SER A 322 10.99 -12.58 14.56
N GLY A 323 12.11 -12.92 13.92
CA GLY A 323 13.43 -12.37 14.25
C GLY A 323 13.61 -10.89 13.88
N TYR A 324 12.64 -10.30 13.18
CA TYR A 324 12.60 -8.89 12.81
C TYR A 324 11.51 -8.11 13.57
N SER A 325 10.80 -8.75 14.50
CA SER A 325 9.77 -8.09 15.31
C SER A 325 10.40 -7.13 16.34
N ILE A 326 9.61 -6.15 16.74
CA ILE A 326 9.98 -5.24 17.83
C ILE A 326 10.22 -6.00 19.13
N GLU A 327 9.44 -7.04 19.44
CA GLU A 327 9.66 -7.92 20.60
C GLU A 327 11.05 -8.56 20.56
N SER A 328 11.43 -9.16 19.43
CA SER A 328 12.75 -9.77 19.27
C SER A 328 13.87 -8.74 19.43
N VAL A 329 13.69 -7.53 18.89
CA VAL A 329 14.68 -6.45 19.06
C VAL A 329 14.82 -6.03 20.52
N CYS A 330 13.72 -5.90 21.25
CA CYS A 330 13.73 -5.47 22.65
C CYS A 330 14.27 -6.55 23.59
N ASP A 331 13.90 -7.82 23.36
CA ASP A 331 14.37 -8.95 24.16
C ASP A 331 15.88 -9.17 23.98
N GLU A 332 16.39 -9.06 22.76
CA GLU A 332 17.83 -9.16 22.50
C GLU A 332 18.64 -8.04 23.15
N ALA A 333 18.06 -6.85 23.34
CA ALA A 333 18.75 -5.72 23.98
C ALA A 333 18.69 -5.76 25.52
N ALA A 334 17.73 -6.52 26.07
CA ALA A 334 17.60 -6.71 27.51
C ALA A 334 18.54 -7.80 28.07
N ASN A 335 19.07 -8.66 27.20
CA ASN A 335 19.96 -9.78 27.53
C ASN A 335 21.45 -9.46 27.26
#